data_AF-A0A1G2PJ95-F1
#
_entry.id   AF-A0A1G2PJ95-F1
#
_cell.length_a   1.000
_cell.length_b   1.000
_cell.length_c   1.000
_cell.angle_alpha   90.00
_cell.angle_beta   90.00
_cell.angle_gamma   90.00
#
_symmetry.space_group_name_H-M   'P 1'
#
loop_
_entity.id
_entity.type
_entity.pdbx_description
1 polymer ?
#
loop_
_entity_poly.entity_id
_entity_poly.type
_entity_poly.pdbx_seq_one_letter_code
_entity_poly.pdbx_strand_id
1 'polypeptide(L)'
;MPYVPSKKTDGKSTDREMLNKAVEALAREAADKITDNLSLLEVYKTVFLDVAAALAHLLKGRPAANKTAVWNLAKALYDLENAYDYEGAFLGELNYAMTRFIQRVPQMKVANNSWTQELRYWLYARTVSALIYASHHTEDLDLGIDGVFEDIKDEYKRRVNLAYEAAQILKSGDCYDTPYYTRLVEVVDEDGNPVGHMEVMLKRGDETLAKDMLDGKIVLKKKN
;
A
#
# COMPACT_ATOMS: atom_id res chain seq x y z
N MET A 1 10.22 1.36 -15.25
CA MET A 1 9.05 1.84 -16.02
C MET A 1 8.12 2.60 -15.09
N PRO A 2 7.45 3.68 -15.52
CA PRO A 2 6.43 4.33 -14.71
C PRO A 2 5.25 3.37 -14.46
N TYR A 3 4.72 3.35 -13.24
CA TYR A 3 3.54 2.54 -12.88
C TYR A 3 2.30 2.99 -13.68
N VAL A 4 1.60 2.02 -14.29
CA VAL A 4 0.34 2.24 -15.01
C VAL A 4 -0.80 1.58 -14.22
N PRO A 5 -1.79 2.34 -13.71
CA PRO A 5 -2.94 1.76 -13.01
C PRO A 5 -3.72 0.78 -13.91
N SER A 6 -4.24 -0.30 -13.31
CA SER A 6 -5.17 -1.21 -14.00
C SER A 6 -6.46 -0.47 -14.38
N LYS A 7 -6.76 -0.41 -15.68
CA LYS A 7 -8.03 0.12 -16.20
C LYS A 7 -9.08 -0.99 -16.16
N LYS A 8 -9.99 -0.96 -15.19
CA LYS A 8 -11.22 -1.75 -15.29
C LYS A 8 -12.16 -1.07 -16.30
N THR A 9 -12.81 -1.85 -17.14
CA THR A 9 -13.61 -1.40 -18.30
C THR A 9 -15.04 -0.95 -17.96
N ASP A 10 -15.36 -0.73 -16.68
CA ASP A 10 -16.72 -0.49 -16.17
C ASP A 10 -17.00 0.97 -15.76
N GLY A 11 -16.23 1.95 -16.23
CA GLY A 11 -16.43 3.38 -15.93
C GLY A 11 -15.89 3.82 -14.56
N LYS A 12 -15.58 2.89 -13.64
CA LYS A 12 -14.88 3.17 -12.38
C LYS A 12 -13.45 3.66 -12.56
N SER A 13 -12.89 3.53 -13.76
CA SER A 13 -11.58 4.10 -14.10
C SER A 13 -11.59 5.63 -14.08
N THR A 14 -12.72 6.27 -14.35
CA THR A 14 -12.84 7.74 -14.45
C THR A 14 -12.83 8.42 -13.07
N ASP A 15 -13.48 7.85 -12.07
CA ASP A 15 -13.45 8.33 -10.68
C ASP A 15 -12.03 8.31 -10.11
N ARG A 16 -11.31 7.22 -10.41
CA ARG A 16 -9.90 7.06 -10.04
C ARG A 16 -9.00 8.09 -10.70
N GLU A 17 -9.32 8.57 -11.90
CA GLU A 17 -8.54 9.63 -12.56
C GLU A 17 -8.64 10.97 -11.81
N MET A 18 -9.84 11.30 -11.28
CA MET A 18 -10.02 12.49 -10.46
C MET A 18 -9.26 12.37 -9.13
N LEU A 19 -9.41 11.23 -8.44
CA LEU A 19 -8.66 10.96 -7.21
C LEU A 19 -7.16 10.96 -7.44
N ASN A 20 -6.68 10.39 -8.55
CA ASN A 20 -5.27 10.36 -8.88
C ASN A 20 -4.66 11.76 -8.96
N LYS A 21 -5.37 12.76 -9.50
CA LYS A 21 -4.87 14.14 -9.56
C LYS A 21 -4.72 14.73 -8.15
N ALA A 22 -5.71 14.54 -7.28
CA ALA A 22 -5.66 15.02 -5.90
C ALA A 22 -4.57 14.30 -5.09
N VAL A 23 -4.46 12.97 -5.24
CA VAL A 23 -3.40 12.16 -4.63
C VAL A 23 -2.02 12.57 -5.12
N GLU A 24 -1.84 12.87 -6.41
CA GLU A 24 -0.55 13.29 -6.97
C GLU A 24 -0.10 14.63 -6.37
N ALA A 25 -1.01 15.59 -6.21
CA ALA A 25 -0.70 16.87 -5.58
C ALA A 25 -0.29 16.69 -4.11
N LEU A 26 -1.07 15.92 -3.35
CA LEU A 26 -0.78 15.64 -1.94
C LEU A 26 0.52 14.84 -1.76
N ALA A 27 0.75 13.84 -2.60
CA ALA A 27 1.98 13.03 -2.58
C ALA A 27 3.21 13.87 -2.89
N ARG A 28 3.11 14.86 -3.79
CA ARG A 28 4.20 15.79 -4.08
C ARG A 28 4.55 16.64 -2.87
N GLU A 29 3.56 17.27 -2.25
CA GLU A 29 3.77 18.06 -1.03
C GLU A 29 4.37 17.21 0.11
N ALA A 30 3.92 15.97 0.27
CA ALA A 30 4.47 15.05 1.25
C ALA A 30 5.93 14.67 0.92
N ALA A 31 6.24 14.36 -0.35
CA ALA A 31 7.58 14.00 -0.78
C ALA A 31 8.59 15.14 -0.55
N ASP A 32 8.17 16.39 -0.75
CA ASP A 32 8.99 17.58 -0.51
C ASP A 32 9.25 17.81 0.99
N LYS A 33 8.29 17.46 1.86
CA LYS A 33 8.43 17.56 3.33
C LYS A 33 9.30 16.46 3.94
N ILE A 34 9.50 15.34 3.25
CA ILE A 34 10.31 14.22 3.75
C ILE A 34 11.79 14.50 3.48
N THR A 35 12.49 14.99 4.50
CA THR A 35 13.91 15.36 4.42
C THR A 35 14.85 14.19 4.71
N ASP A 36 14.39 13.22 5.50
CA ASP A 36 15.15 12.03 5.89
C ASP A 36 14.23 10.82 6.16
N ASN A 37 14.83 9.66 6.44
CA ASN A 37 14.11 8.41 6.65
C ASN A 37 13.17 8.43 7.87
N LEU A 38 13.44 9.26 8.88
CA LEU A 38 12.66 9.34 10.12
C LEU A 38 11.46 10.28 9.94
N SER A 39 11.64 11.36 9.18
CA SER A 39 10.60 12.36 8.89
C SER A 39 9.37 11.77 8.19
N LEU A 40 9.53 10.64 7.47
CA LEU A 40 8.43 9.96 6.80
C LEU A 40 7.27 9.61 7.72
N LEU A 41 7.57 9.13 8.94
CA LEU A 41 6.53 8.73 9.88
C LEU A 41 5.64 9.92 10.25
N GLU A 42 6.24 11.04 10.63
CA GLU A 42 5.49 12.22 11.05
C GLU A 42 4.75 12.87 9.89
N VAL A 43 5.34 12.88 8.68
CA VAL A 43 4.64 13.37 7.48
C VAL A 43 3.43 12.49 7.15
N TYR A 44 3.56 11.17 7.18
CA TYR A 44 2.45 10.26 6.89
C TYR A 44 1.36 10.34 7.94
N LYS A 45 1.70 10.35 9.24
CA LYS A 45 0.72 10.54 10.32
C LYS A 45 -0.09 11.81 10.11
N THR A 46 0.59 12.93 9.89
CA THR A 46 -0.06 14.23 9.67
C THR A 46 -0.99 14.16 8.46
N VAL A 47 -0.52 13.66 7.32
CA VAL A 47 -1.36 13.56 6.11
C VAL A 47 -2.58 12.68 6.33
N PHE A 48 -2.43 11.50 6.95
CA PHE A 48 -3.54 10.57 7.17
C PHE A 48 -4.60 11.18 8.09
N LEU A 49 -4.18 11.77 9.21
CA LEU A 49 -5.11 12.42 10.14
C LEU A 49 -5.78 13.65 9.54
N ASP A 50 -5.02 14.49 8.83
CA ASP A 50 -5.56 15.70 8.24
C ASP A 50 -6.60 15.37 7.15
N VAL A 51 -6.36 14.33 6.35
CA VAL A 51 -7.34 13.86 5.33
C VAL A 51 -8.58 13.28 6.01
N ALA A 52 -8.41 12.43 7.03
CA ALA A 52 -9.53 11.84 7.77
C ALA A 52 -10.39 12.91 8.45
N ALA A 53 -9.76 13.87 9.15
CA ALA A 53 -10.45 14.97 9.79
C ALA A 53 -11.18 15.85 8.77
N ALA A 54 -10.51 16.22 7.68
CA ALA A 54 -11.12 17.01 6.61
C ALA A 54 -12.35 16.32 6.00
N LEU A 55 -12.26 15.01 5.74
CA LEU A 55 -13.38 14.23 5.23
C LEU A 55 -14.53 14.15 6.24
N ALA A 56 -14.23 13.90 7.52
CA ALA A 56 -15.24 13.89 8.57
C ALA A 56 -15.94 15.25 8.74
N HIS A 57 -15.21 16.35 8.57
CA HIS A 57 -15.79 17.70 8.56
C HIS A 57 -16.78 17.89 7.41
N LEU A 58 -16.41 17.45 6.19
CA LEU A 58 -17.28 17.50 5.01
C LEU A 58 -18.56 16.70 5.21
N LEU A 59 -18.43 15.44 5.65
CA LEU A 59 -19.56 14.54 5.89
C LEU A 59 -20.51 15.09 6.98
N LYS A 60 -19.99 15.88 7.94
CA LYS A 60 -20.79 16.56 8.97
C LYS A 60 -21.34 17.92 8.51
N GLY A 61 -21.27 18.25 7.22
CA GLY A 61 -21.79 19.49 6.64
C GLY A 61 -21.01 20.75 7.04
N ARG A 62 -19.77 20.62 7.51
CA ARG A 62 -18.95 21.75 7.95
C ARG A 62 -18.04 22.22 6.82
N PRO A 63 -18.17 23.48 6.35
CA PRO A 63 -17.30 24.01 5.29
C PRO A 63 -15.87 24.21 5.81
N ALA A 64 -14.86 23.97 4.97
CA ALA A 64 -13.48 24.32 5.31
C ALA A 64 -13.16 25.79 5.15
N ALA A 65 -12.18 26.22 5.94
CA ALA A 65 -11.59 27.55 5.84
C ALA A 65 -10.53 27.68 4.73
N ASN A 66 -9.79 26.62 4.35
CA ASN A 66 -8.62 26.70 3.45
C ASN A 66 -8.55 25.57 2.42
N LYS A 67 -8.20 25.91 1.16
CA LYS A 67 -8.07 24.96 0.03
C LYS A 67 -6.65 24.38 -0.07
N THR A 68 -6.29 23.49 0.85
CA THR A 68 -4.99 22.76 0.83
C THR A 68 -5.08 21.48 -0.03
N ALA A 69 -3.94 20.83 -0.35
CA ALA A 69 -3.97 19.54 -1.05
C ALA A 69 -4.70 18.45 -0.27
N VAL A 70 -4.57 18.44 1.06
CA VAL A 70 -5.38 17.61 1.97
C VAL A 70 -6.86 17.85 1.72
N TRP A 71 -7.29 19.12 1.78
CA TRP A 71 -8.69 19.46 1.59
C TRP A 71 -9.21 19.07 0.21
N ASN A 72 -8.40 19.27 -0.83
CA ASN A 72 -8.77 18.90 -2.19
C ASN A 72 -8.99 17.39 -2.34
N LEU A 73 -8.18 16.55 -1.66
CA LEU A 73 -8.40 15.11 -1.65
C LEU A 73 -9.67 14.74 -0.87
N ALA A 74 -9.86 15.29 0.33
CA ALA A 74 -11.06 15.05 1.13
C ALA A 74 -12.34 15.47 0.37
N LYS A 75 -12.29 16.61 -0.33
CA LYS A 75 -13.39 17.10 -1.16
C LYS A 75 -13.67 16.17 -2.35
N ALA A 76 -12.64 15.66 -3.00
CA ALA A 76 -12.82 14.71 -4.09
C ALA A 76 -13.46 13.39 -3.61
N LEU A 77 -13.08 12.90 -2.42
CA LEU A 77 -13.70 11.73 -1.79
C LEU A 77 -15.17 11.97 -1.45
N TYR A 78 -15.49 13.12 -0.85
CA TYR A 78 -16.85 13.54 -0.55
C TYR A 78 -17.72 13.69 -1.81
N ASP A 79 -17.18 14.32 -2.87
CA ASP A 79 -17.93 14.51 -4.12
C ASP A 79 -18.25 13.19 -4.82
N LEU A 80 -17.35 12.21 -4.73
CA LEU A 80 -17.61 10.87 -5.23
C LEU A 80 -18.70 10.18 -4.42
N GLU A 81 -18.66 10.26 -3.09
CA GLU A 81 -19.72 9.70 -2.24
C GLU A 81 -21.10 10.28 -2.58
N ASN A 82 -21.22 11.59 -2.79
CA ASN A 82 -22.49 12.20 -3.21
C ASN A 82 -22.98 11.72 -4.59
N ALA A 83 -22.11 11.15 -5.42
CA ALA A 83 -22.49 10.55 -6.70
C ALA A 83 -22.99 9.10 -6.56
N TYR A 84 -22.75 8.45 -5.40
CA TYR A 84 -23.19 7.09 -5.10
C TYR A 84 -24.39 7.11 -4.14
N ASP A 85 -25.41 6.29 -4.43
CA ASP A 85 -26.68 6.29 -3.67
C ASP A 85 -26.65 5.38 -2.42
N TYR A 86 -25.50 5.30 -1.72
CA TYR A 86 -25.40 4.52 -0.48
C TYR A 86 -24.35 5.08 0.50
N GLU A 87 -24.69 4.97 1.78
CA GLU A 87 -23.84 5.38 2.90
C GLU A 87 -22.52 4.59 2.93
N GLY A 88 -21.40 5.29 3.14
CA GLY A 88 -20.07 4.67 3.25
C GLY A 88 -19.35 4.43 1.92
N ALA A 89 -19.90 4.86 0.78
CA ALA A 89 -19.24 4.75 -0.52
C ALA A 89 -17.82 5.37 -0.54
N PHE A 90 -17.56 6.41 0.26
CA PHE A 90 -16.24 7.05 0.38
C PHE A 90 -15.16 6.11 0.93
N LEU A 91 -15.51 5.04 1.67
CA LEU A 91 -14.53 4.17 2.34
C LEU A 91 -13.64 3.41 1.33
N GLY A 92 -14.24 2.89 0.25
CA GLY A 92 -13.50 2.22 -0.81
C GLY A 92 -12.57 3.16 -1.56
N GLU A 93 -13.00 4.41 -1.78
CA GLU A 93 -12.21 5.42 -2.46
C GLU A 93 -11.11 6.00 -1.57
N LEU A 94 -11.34 6.10 -0.25
CA LEU A 94 -10.32 6.46 0.74
C LEU A 94 -9.23 5.39 0.77
N ASN A 95 -9.61 4.11 0.79
CA ASN A 95 -8.67 2.99 0.70
C ASN A 95 -7.79 3.10 -0.54
N TYR A 96 -8.42 3.29 -1.71
CA TYR A 96 -7.70 3.48 -2.97
C TYR A 96 -6.74 4.68 -2.91
N ALA A 97 -7.23 5.84 -2.47
CA ALA A 97 -6.47 7.08 -2.46
C ALA A 97 -5.23 7.00 -1.54
N MET A 98 -5.41 6.47 -0.33
CA MET A 98 -4.31 6.31 0.62
C MET A 98 -3.32 5.24 0.18
N THR A 99 -3.80 4.11 -0.36
CA THR A 99 -2.94 3.09 -0.99
C THR A 99 -2.12 3.67 -2.14
N ARG A 100 -2.73 4.54 -2.95
CA ARG A 100 -2.02 5.20 -4.05
C ARG A 100 -1.01 6.22 -3.52
N PHE A 101 -1.36 6.99 -2.50
CA PHE A 101 -0.49 7.97 -1.87
C PHE A 101 0.82 7.33 -1.36
N ILE A 102 0.72 6.22 -0.59
CA ILE A 102 1.91 5.53 -0.03
C ILE A 102 2.81 4.93 -1.11
N GLN A 103 2.29 4.70 -2.33
CA GLN A 103 3.09 4.27 -3.48
C GLN A 103 3.70 5.45 -4.26
N ARG A 104 2.97 6.58 -4.36
CA ARG A 104 3.42 7.75 -5.13
C ARG A 104 4.58 8.47 -4.47
N VAL A 105 4.55 8.64 -3.15
CA VAL A 105 5.63 9.36 -2.45
C VAL A 105 6.99 8.70 -2.72
N PRO A 106 7.19 7.38 -2.54
CA PRO A 106 8.47 6.73 -2.88
C PRO A 106 8.84 6.85 -4.36
N GLN A 107 7.88 6.69 -5.26
CA GLN A 107 8.09 6.87 -6.71
C GLN A 107 8.64 8.27 -7.03
N MET A 108 8.10 9.31 -6.39
CA MET A 108 8.58 10.69 -6.55
C MET A 108 9.98 10.88 -5.97
N LYS A 109 10.25 10.32 -4.78
CA LYS A 109 11.58 10.39 -4.13
C LYS A 109 12.66 9.66 -4.92
N VAL A 110 12.32 8.61 -5.66
CA VAL A 110 13.27 7.96 -6.57
C VAL A 110 13.43 8.78 -7.86
N ALA A 111 12.33 9.24 -8.45
CA ALA A 111 12.37 10.02 -9.68
C ALA A 111 13.16 11.33 -9.54
N ASN A 112 13.19 11.93 -8.34
CA ASN A 112 13.98 13.13 -8.06
C ASN A 112 15.38 12.82 -7.47
N ASN A 113 15.83 11.56 -7.49
CA ASN A 113 17.10 11.09 -6.96
C ASN A 113 17.32 11.31 -5.45
N SER A 114 16.26 11.59 -4.67
CA SER A 114 16.38 11.65 -3.20
C SER A 114 16.61 10.26 -2.60
N TRP A 115 16.02 9.23 -3.19
CA TRP A 115 16.16 7.83 -2.78
C TRP A 115 16.65 6.96 -3.94
N THR A 116 17.30 5.85 -3.60
CA THR A 116 17.82 4.91 -4.59
C THR A 116 16.81 3.88 -5.06
N GLN A 117 15.78 3.59 -4.26
CA GLN A 117 14.78 2.54 -4.52
C GLN A 117 13.42 2.93 -3.95
N GLU A 118 12.35 2.48 -4.60
CA GLU A 118 10.97 2.78 -4.22
C GLU A 118 10.49 1.97 -3.00
N LEU A 119 11.24 0.93 -2.64
CA LEU A 119 10.95 0.07 -1.50
C LEU A 119 12.23 -0.30 -0.75
N ARG A 120 12.20 -0.09 0.56
CA ARG A 120 13.20 -0.55 1.53
C ARG A 120 12.49 -0.92 2.82
N TYR A 121 13.09 -1.82 3.61
CA TYR A 121 12.51 -2.25 4.88
C TYR A 121 12.10 -1.08 5.80
N TRP A 122 12.96 -0.07 5.96
CA TRP A 122 12.64 1.08 6.82
C TRP A 122 11.41 1.87 6.33
N LEU A 123 11.21 1.98 5.01
CA LEU A 123 10.07 2.66 4.41
C LEU A 123 8.78 1.89 4.68
N TYR A 124 8.83 0.56 4.55
CA TYR A 124 7.73 -0.33 4.91
C TYR A 124 7.36 -0.17 6.39
N ALA A 125 8.34 -0.32 7.29
CA ALA A 125 8.11 -0.27 8.74
C ALA A 125 7.52 1.07 9.20
N ARG A 126 8.00 2.18 8.64
CA ARG A 126 7.50 3.53 8.95
C ARG A 126 6.10 3.78 8.37
N THR A 127 5.82 3.29 7.16
CA THR A 127 4.47 3.36 6.56
C THR A 127 3.46 2.58 7.41
N VAL A 128 3.77 1.34 7.80
CA VAL A 128 2.91 0.52 8.67
C VAL A 128 2.67 1.21 10.02
N SER A 129 3.70 1.78 10.62
CA SER A 129 3.57 2.52 11.89
C SER A 129 2.62 3.74 11.76
N ALA A 130 2.68 4.45 10.63
CA ALA A 130 1.78 5.58 10.36
C ALA A 130 0.33 5.14 10.17
N LEU A 131 0.09 4.01 9.50
CA LEU A 131 -1.25 3.44 9.29
C LEU A 131 -1.88 2.98 10.61
N ILE A 132 -1.12 2.27 11.45
CA ILE A 132 -1.58 1.88 12.80
C ILE A 132 -1.96 3.12 13.62
N TYR A 133 -1.09 4.14 13.59
CA TYR A 133 -1.35 5.39 14.28
C TYR A 133 -2.64 6.06 13.79
N ALA A 134 -2.84 6.14 12.47
CA ALA A 134 -4.03 6.74 11.88
C ALA A 134 -5.30 5.94 12.23
N SER A 135 -5.25 4.61 12.19
CA SER A 135 -6.37 3.74 12.58
C SER A 135 -6.83 4.08 14.00
N HIS A 136 -5.93 4.03 14.99
CA HIS A 136 -6.28 4.33 16.39
C HIS A 136 -6.80 5.76 16.62
N HIS A 137 -6.27 6.74 15.89
CA HIS A 137 -6.63 8.16 16.08
C HIS A 137 -7.81 8.61 15.21
N THR A 138 -8.50 7.67 14.56
CA THR A 138 -9.72 7.94 13.80
C THR A 138 -10.91 7.10 14.26
N GLU A 139 -10.75 6.27 15.29
CA GLU A 139 -11.81 5.44 15.90
C GLU A 139 -12.98 6.30 16.40
N ASP A 140 -12.70 7.47 16.96
CA ASP A 140 -13.70 8.40 17.53
C ASP A 140 -14.48 9.19 16.47
N LEU A 141 -14.11 9.07 15.19
CA LEU A 141 -14.85 9.71 14.11
C LEU A 141 -16.20 9.02 13.87
N ASP A 142 -16.32 7.72 14.20
CA ASP A 142 -17.50 6.86 14.00
C ASP A 142 -17.99 6.86 12.55
N LEU A 143 -17.03 6.74 11.62
CA LEU A 143 -17.24 6.78 10.16
C LEU A 143 -16.66 5.55 9.45
N GLY A 144 -16.05 4.61 10.16
CA GLY A 144 -15.36 3.44 9.59
C GLY A 144 -14.00 3.75 8.93
N ILE A 145 -13.49 4.97 9.08
CA ILE A 145 -12.19 5.41 8.53
C ILE A 145 -11.02 4.65 9.18
N ASP A 146 -11.14 4.35 10.47
CA ASP A 146 -10.21 3.55 11.26
C ASP A 146 -9.98 2.17 10.64
N GLY A 147 -11.06 1.49 10.26
CA GLY A 147 -11.03 0.19 9.59
C GLY A 147 -10.41 0.24 8.19
N VAL A 148 -10.53 1.38 7.49
CA VAL A 148 -9.85 1.58 6.19
C VAL A 148 -8.33 1.60 6.35
N PHE A 149 -7.81 2.29 7.37
CA PHE A 149 -6.35 2.31 7.60
C PHE A 149 -5.81 0.94 8.01
N GLU A 150 -6.58 0.17 8.79
CA GLU A 150 -6.23 -1.20 9.15
C GLU A 150 -6.21 -2.13 7.92
N ASP A 151 -7.21 -2.03 7.04
CA ASP A 151 -7.26 -2.80 5.79
C ASP A 151 -6.09 -2.45 4.85
N ILE A 152 -5.76 -1.16 4.68
CA ILE A 152 -4.59 -0.75 3.87
C ILE A 152 -3.31 -1.37 4.43
N LYS A 153 -3.14 -1.39 5.75
CA LYS A 153 -1.96 -1.98 6.41
C LYS A 153 -1.85 -3.48 6.11
N ASP A 154 -2.95 -4.21 6.23
CA ASP A 154 -2.98 -5.65 5.96
C ASP A 154 -2.79 -5.97 4.48
N GLU A 155 -3.43 -5.20 3.58
CA GLU A 155 -3.22 -5.30 2.14
C GLU A 155 -1.77 -5.01 1.75
N TYR A 156 -1.15 -3.98 2.33
CA TYR A 156 0.24 -3.63 2.05
C TYR A 156 1.21 -4.73 2.50
N LYS A 157 0.96 -5.34 3.67
CA LYS A 157 1.70 -6.51 4.13
C LYS A 157 1.57 -7.69 3.16
N ARG A 158 0.34 -8.00 2.74
CA ARG A 158 0.04 -9.16 1.89
C ARG A 158 0.51 -9.00 0.44
N ARG A 159 0.35 -7.81 -0.15
CA ARG A 159 0.58 -7.58 -1.58
C ARG A 159 1.99 -7.09 -1.91
N VAL A 160 2.64 -6.37 -0.98
CA VAL A 160 3.95 -5.73 -1.24
C VAL A 160 5.03 -6.33 -0.36
N ASN A 161 4.80 -6.39 0.95
CA ASN A 161 5.84 -6.83 1.87
C ASN A 161 6.22 -8.31 1.67
N LEU A 162 5.25 -9.19 1.44
CA LEU A 162 5.53 -10.61 1.20
C LEU A 162 6.51 -10.84 0.03
N ALA A 163 6.31 -10.15 -1.09
CA ALA A 163 7.21 -10.26 -2.24
C ALA A 163 8.59 -9.66 -1.94
N TYR A 164 8.65 -8.58 -1.15
CA TYR A 164 9.90 -7.98 -0.71
C TYR A 164 10.67 -8.88 0.27
N GLU A 165 9.98 -9.52 1.21
CA GLU A 165 10.54 -10.49 2.15
C GLU A 165 11.15 -11.67 1.41
N ALA A 166 10.44 -12.24 0.43
CA ALA A 166 10.98 -13.28 -0.44
C ALA A 166 12.30 -12.84 -1.11
N ALA A 167 12.34 -11.61 -1.64
CA ALA A 167 13.56 -11.06 -2.23
C ALA A 167 14.71 -10.85 -1.21
N GLN A 168 14.39 -10.51 0.05
CA GLN A 168 15.41 -10.40 1.11
C GLN A 168 15.91 -11.77 1.57
N ILE A 169 15.03 -12.76 1.71
CA ILE A 169 15.39 -14.15 2.03
C ILE A 169 16.37 -14.70 0.99
N LEU A 170 16.08 -14.53 -0.30
CA LEU A 170 17.00 -14.98 -1.37
C LEU A 170 18.35 -14.24 -1.35
N LYS A 171 18.38 -13.00 -0.87
CA LYS A 171 19.59 -12.17 -0.83
C LYS A 171 20.46 -12.44 0.40
N SER A 172 19.84 -12.70 1.55
CA SER A 172 20.51 -12.63 2.86
C SER A 172 20.24 -13.86 3.75
N GLY A 173 19.46 -14.81 3.27
CA GLY A 173 18.99 -15.96 4.02
C GLY A 173 17.80 -15.65 4.91
N ASP A 174 17.04 -16.69 5.25
CA ASP A 174 16.02 -16.66 6.29
C ASP A 174 16.64 -16.96 7.67
N CYS A 175 16.00 -16.49 8.75
CA CYS A 175 16.43 -16.74 10.12
C CYS A 175 15.45 -17.64 10.91
N TYR A 176 14.31 -18.02 10.33
CA TYR A 176 13.34 -18.87 11.01
C TYR A 176 13.73 -20.34 11.04
N ASP A 177 13.84 -20.88 12.26
CA ASP A 177 13.98 -22.30 12.57
C ASP A 177 12.88 -22.72 13.56
N THR A 178 11.71 -23.06 13.03
CA THR A 178 10.54 -23.47 13.84
C THR A 178 9.95 -24.79 13.31
N PRO A 179 9.11 -25.51 14.09
CA PRO A 179 8.57 -26.81 13.67
C PRO A 179 7.77 -26.77 12.36
N TYR A 180 7.19 -25.61 12.01
CA TYR A 180 6.45 -25.35 10.78
C TYR A 180 6.91 -24.03 10.20
N TYR A 181 7.25 -24.01 8.93
CA TYR A 181 7.90 -22.87 8.31
C TYR A 181 7.61 -22.81 6.82
N THR A 182 7.94 -21.69 6.18
CA THR A 182 7.84 -21.53 4.73
C THR A 182 9.21 -21.60 4.07
N ARG A 183 9.25 -22.15 2.85
CA ARG A 183 10.37 -22.01 1.93
C ARG A 183 9.91 -21.57 0.56
N LEU A 184 10.78 -20.88 -0.16
CA LEU A 184 10.47 -20.45 -1.51
C LEU A 184 10.59 -21.62 -2.48
N VAL A 185 9.72 -21.65 -3.48
CA VAL A 185 9.84 -22.51 -4.65
C VAL A 185 9.76 -21.63 -5.89
N GLU A 186 10.58 -21.93 -6.88
CA GLU A 186 10.53 -21.24 -8.17
C GLU A 186 9.22 -21.57 -8.89
N VAL A 187 8.58 -20.54 -9.44
CA VAL A 187 7.40 -20.67 -10.27
C VAL A 187 7.80 -20.35 -11.71
N VAL A 188 7.56 -21.30 -12.62
CA VAL A 188 7.90 -21.17 -14.04
C VAL A 188 6.66 -21.31 -14.92
N ASP A 189 6.73 -20.82 -16.15
CA ASP A 189 5.74 -21.11 -17.18
C ASP A 189 5.94 -22.51 -17.79
N GLU A 190 5.10 -22.88 -18.76
CA GLU A 190 5.14 -24.19 -19.43
C GLU A 190 6.44 -24.44 -20.21
N ASP A 191 7.12 -23.36 -20.62
CA ASP A 191 8.40 -23.41 -21.33
C ASP A 191 9.60 -23.43 -20.36
N GLY A 192 9.34 -23.30 -19.06
CA GLY A 192 10.36 -23.27 -18.01
C GLY A 192 10.95 -21.89 -17.76
N ASN A 193 10.37 -20.81 -18.30
CA ASN A 193 10.83 -19.45 -18.01
C ASN A 193 10.39 -19.02 -16.60
N PRO A 194 11.24 -18.30 -15.84
CA PRO A 194 10.89 -17.81 -14.51
C PRO A 194 9.71 -16.84 -14.55
N VAL A 195 8.70 -17.09 -13.73
CA VAL A 195 7.53 -16.22 -13.52
C VAL A 195 7.60 -15.54 -12.16
N GLY A 196 8.07 -16.25 -11.13
CA GLY A 196 8.18 -15.71 -9.78
C GLY A 196 8.52 -16.78 -8.74
N HIS A 197 8.14 -16.53 -7.50
CA HIS A 197 8.34 -17.46 -6.39
C HIS A 197 7.05 -17.62 -5.60
N MET A 198 6.88 -18.76 -4.95
CA MET A 198 5.78 -19.03 -4.03
C MET A 198 6.31 -19.61 -2.73
N GLU A 199 5.65 -19.32 -1.61
CA GLU A 199 5.92 -19.99 -0.35
C GLU A 199 5.27 -21.37 -0.31
N VAL A 200 6.03 -22.37 0.11
CA VAL A 200 5.56 -23.72 0.42
C VAL A 200 5.62 -23.90 1.93
N MET A 201 4.48 -24.23 2.53
CA MET A 201 4.38 -24.53 3.95
C MET A 201 4.90 -25.95 4.21
N LEU A 202 5.86 -26.08 5.11
CA LEU A 202 6.56 -27.33 5.40
C LEU A 202 6.58 -27.61 6.90
N LYS A 203 6.76 -28.89 7.25
CA LYS A 203 7.19 -29.30 8.59
C LYS A 203 8.72 -29.40 8.59
N ARG A 204 9.37 -29.01 9.69
CA ARG A 204 10.83 -29.07 9.88
C ARG A 204 11.39 -30.42 9.45
N GLY A 205 12.39 -30.39 8.58
CA GLY A 205 13.13 -31.57 8.09
C GLY A 205 14.56 -31.19 7.70
N ASP A 206 15.49 -32.11 7.90
CA ASP A 206 16.93 -31.87 7.71
C ASP A 206 17.26 -31.47 6.26
N GLU A 207 16.53 -32.03 5.29
CA GLU A 207 16.74 -31.78 3.86
C GLU A 207 16.34 -30.36 3.41
N THR A 208 15.44 -29.71 4.16
CA THR A 208 14.81 -28.44 3.76
C THR A 208 15.13 -27.31 4.72
N LEU A 209 15.76 -27.58 5.86
CA LEU A 209 16.03 -26.58 6.90
C LEU A 209 17.07 -25.55 6.44
N ALA A 210 18.18 -26.01 5.86
CA ALA A 210 19.30 -25.16 5.45
C ALA A 210 19.11 -24.48 4.08
N LYS A 211 17.95 -24.68 3.44
CA LYS A 211 17.65 -24.13 2.11
C LYS A 211 16.74 -22.93 2.26
N ASP A 212 17.00 -21.83 1.57
CA ASP A 212 16.04 -20.72 1.44
C ASP A 212 15.03 -20.96 0.30
N MET A 213 15.47 -21.71 -0.71
CA MET A 213 14.69 -22.12 -1.88
C MET A 213 14.77 -23.63 -2.07
N LEU A 214 13.64 -24.26 -2.37
CA LEU A 214 13.55 -25.70 -2.64
C LEU A 214 14.13 -26.02 -4.03
N ASP A 215 14.63 -27.24 -4.21
CA ASP A 215 15.24 -27.67 -5.49
C ASP A 215 14.21 -27.91 -6.61
N GLY A 216 12.92 -27.91 -6.28
CA GLY A 216 11.81 -28.12 -7.20
C GLY A 216 11.27 -26.84 -7.83
N LYS A 217 10.38 -26.99 -8.80
CA LYS A 217 9.64 -25.88 -9.44
C LYS A 217 8.15 -26.17 -9.54
N ILE A 218 7.33 -25.13 -9.42
CA ILE A 218 5.90 -25.16 -9.72
C ILE A 218 5.70 -24.66 -11.15
N VAL A 219 4.98 -25.42 -11.98
CA VAL A 219 4.68 -25.05 -13.38
C VAL A 219 3.27 -24.46 -13.47
N LEU A 220 3.17 -23.20 -13.91
CA LEU A 220 1.89 -22.56 -14.20
C LEU A 220 1.42 -22.96 -15.61
N LYS A 221 0.32 -23.72 -15.66
CA LYS A 221 -0.33 -24.08 -16.93
C LYS A 221 -1.34 -23.03 -17.34
N LYS A 222 -1.36 -22.67 -18.62
CA LYS A 222 -2.43 -21.81 -19.16
C LYS A 222 -3.75 -22.57 -19.10
N LYS A 223 -4.80 -21.86 -18.71
CA LYS A 223 -6.16 -22.39 -18.77
C LYS A 223 -6.63 -22.31 -20.23
N ASN A 224 -6.79 -23.46 -20.86
CA ASN A 224 -7.38 -23.58 -22.21
C ASN A 224 -8.84 -23.12 -22.24
#